data_AF-A0A7S3WW45-F1
#
_entry.id   AF-A0A7S3WW45-F1
#
_cell.length_a   1.000
_cell.length_b   1.000
_cell.length_c   1.000
_cell.angle_alpha   90.00
_cell.angle_beta   90.00
_cell.angle_gamma   90.00
#
_symmetry.space_group_name_H-M   'P 1'
#
loop_
_entity.id
_entity.type
_entity.pdbx_description
1 polymer ?
#
loop_
_entity_poly.entity_id
_entity_poly.type
_entity_poly.pdbx_seq_one_letter_code
_entity_poly.pdbx_strand_id
1 'polypeptide(L)'
;MARVFTPDKPVPQRPKSGPQSFGIELQQPKWVVKNMHRFREDPQQAEHGVAALLHMAETTLPEDVDAVLEANGAEAIVAAMQWHPETHTLQSLATKTLAALAAHSAAARRRVLEAGASEAWLEKSPA
;
A
#
# COMPACT_ATOMS: atom_id res chain seq x y z
N MET A 1 -1.71 -37.48 27.86
CA MET A 1 -2.54 -36.35 28.34
C MET A 1 -2.02 -35.07 27.71
N ALA A 2 -2.77 -34.44 26.80
CA ALA A 2 -2.37 -33.18 26.18
C ALA A 2 -2.64 -32.01 27.15
N ARG A 3 -1.65 -31.15 27.38
CA ARG A 3 -1.84 -29.91 28.14
C ARG A 3 -2.65 -28.94 27.29
N VAL A 4 -3.89 -28.70 27.69
CA VAL A 4 -4.73 -27.64 27.11
C VAL A 4 -4.22 -26.31 27.65
N PHE A 5 -3.78 -25.42 26.76
CA PHE A 5 -3.44 -24.06 27.14
C PHE A 5 -4.74 -23.29 27.39
N THR A 6 -4.96 -22.89 28.64
CA THR A 6 -6.01 -21.95 29.05
C THR A 6 -5.35 -20.62 29.39
N PRO A 7 -5.50 -19.57 28.56
CA PRO A 7 -4.91 -18.28 28.85
C PRO A 7 -5.59 -17.63 30.07
N ASP A 8 -4.79 -16.97 30.92
CA ASP A 8 -5.25 -16.28 32.14
C ASP A 8 -6.19 -15.09 31.87
N LYS A 9 -6.26 -14.62 30.62
CA LYS A 9 -7.14 -13.55 30.17
C LYS A 9 -7.80 -13.94 28.85
N PRO A 10 -9.02 -13.45 28.57
CA PRO A 10 -9.63 -13.61 27.25
C PRO A 10 -8.67 -13.09 26.19
N VAL A 11 -8.34 -13.91 25.19
CA VAL A 11 -7.62 -13.41 24.01
C VAL A 11 -8.55 -12.37 23.37
N PRO A 12 -8.12 -11.10 23.22
CA PRO A 12 -8.95 -10.10 22.59
C PRO A 12 -9.34 -10.58 21.20
N GLN A 13 -10.63 -10.83 20.97
CA GLN A 13 -11.14 -11.19 19.65
C GLN A 13 -11.22 -9.91 18.84
N ARG A 14 -10.10 -9.50 18.25
CA ARG A 14 -10.10 -8.39 17.31
C ARG A 14 -10.73 -8.84 15.99
N PRO A 15 -11.51 -7.99 15.31
CA PRO A 15 -12.05 -8.29 13.99
C PRO A 15 -10.94 -8.69 13.02
N LYS A 16 -11.24 -9.58 12.07
CA LYS A 16 -10.31 -9.92 10.98
C LYS A 16 -10.22 -8.80 9.92
N SER A 17 -11.19 -7.89 9.89
CA SER A 17 -11.32 -6.78 8.94
C SER A 17 -11.92 -5.53 9.58
N GLY A 18 -11.78 -4.37 8.93
CA GLY A 18 -12.26 -3.07 9.42
C GLY A 18 -11.22 -2.30 10.25
N PRO A 19 -11.55 -1.06 10.66
CA PRO A 19 -10.59 -0.11 11.26
C PRO A 19 -10.03 -0.53 12.62
N GLN A 20 -10.60 -1.57 13.26
CA GLN A 20 -10.14 -2.12 14.53
C GLN A 20 -9.46 -3.50 14.38
N SER A 21 -9.18 -3.93 13.15
CA SER A 21 -8.63 -5.26 12.87
C SER A 21 -7.11 -5.35 13.06
N PHE A 22 -6.63 -6.56 13.36
CA PHE A 22 -5.18 -6.85 13.43
C PHE A 22 -4.48 -6.66 12.06
N GLY A 23 -5.24 -6.67 10.96
CA GLY A 23 -4.72 -6.45 9.60
C GLY A 23 -4.05 -5.08 9.45
N ILE A 24 -4.56 -4.03 10.10
CA ILE A 24 -3.97 -2.67 10.05
C ILE A 24 -2.60 -2.62 10.75
N GLU A 25 -2.43 -3.34 11.87
CA GLU A 25 -1.14 -3.39 12.59
C GLU A 25 -0.07 -4.16 11.80
N LEU A 26 -0.46 -5.20 11.06
CA LEU A 26 0.45 -6.02 10.25
C LEU A 26 0.73 -5.47 8.85
N GLN A 27 -0.18 -4.68 8.27
CA GLN A 27 -0.06 -4.14 6.91
C GLN A 27 -0.19 -2.62 6.88
N GLN A 28 0.58 -1.90 7.70
CA GLN A 28 0.67 -0.44 7.53
C GLN A 28 1.19 -0.12 6.13
N PRO A 29 0.66 0.91 5.43
CA PRO A 29 1.07 1.26 4.07
C PRO A 29 2.59 1.41 3.90
N LYS A 30 3.29 1.93 4.92
CA LYS A 30 4.75 2.07 4.94
C LYS A 30 5.51 0.75 4.76
N TRP A 31 4.98 -0.37 5.25
CA TRP A 31 5.62 -1.68 5.08
C TRP A 31 5.41 -2.22 3.67
N VAL A 32 4.24 -1.96 3.08
CA VAL A 32 3.96 -2.27 1.67
C VAL A 32 4.91 -1.50 0.76
N VAL A 33 5.02 -0.19 0.96
CA VAL A 33 5.94 0.67 0.20
C VAL A 33 7.39 0.22 0.36
N LYS A 34 7.84 -0.07 1.60
CA LYS A 34 9.18 -0.62 1.85
C LYS A 34 9.44 -1.91 1.07
N ASN A 35 8.47 -2.81 1.01
CA ASN A 35 8.62 -4.07 0.27
C ASN A 35 8.61 -3.84 -1.26
N MET A 36 7.78 -2.92 -1.76
CA MET A 36 7.80 -2.52 -3.18
C MET A 36 9.18 -2.02 -3.60
N HIS A 37 9.89 -1.27 -2.74
CA HIS A 37 11.28 -0.89 -3.00
C HIS A 37 12.26 -2.06 -2.99
N ARG A 38 12.13 -2.94 -1.99
CA ARG A 38 13.04 -4.08 -1.79
C ARG A 38 12.96 -5.08 -2.94
N PHE A 39 11.75 -5.32 -3.44
CA PHE A 39 11.47 -6.32 -4.48
C PHE A 39 11.06 -5.66 -5.81
N ARG A 40 11.52 -4.43 -6.06
CA ARG A 40 11.13 -3.61 -7.22
C ARG A 40 11.43 -4.26 -8.57
N GLU A 41 12.36 -5.20 -8.64
CA GLU A 41 12.74 -5.92 -9.86
C GLU A 41 11.76 -7.05 -10.20
N ASP A 42 10.94 -7.50 -9.24
CA ASP A 42 9.95 -8.55 -9.45
C ASP A 42 8.58 -7.93 -9.78
N PRO A 43 8.08 -8.05 -11.02
CA PRO A 43 6.80 -7.46 -11.42
C PRO A 43 5.62 -8.04 -10.64
N GLN A 44 5.70 -9.30 -10.21
CA GLN A 44 4.64 -9.92 -9.42
C GLN A 44 4.59 -9.30 -8.01
N GLN A 45 5.74 -9.01 -7.40
CA GLN A 45 5.79 -8.32 -6.10
C GLN A 45 5.33 -6.86 -6.22
N ALA A 46 5.66 -6.17 -7.31
CA ALA A 46 5.14 -4.85 -7.59
C ALA A 46 3.59 -4.87 -7.69
N GLU A 47 3.02 -5.82 -8.43
CA GLU A 47 1.57 -6.00 -8.54
C GLU A 47 0.90 -6.25 -7.19
N HIS A 48 1.44 -7.16 -6.38
CA HIS A 48 0.91 -7.43 -5.04
C HIS A 48 0.97 -6.20 -4.13
N GLY A 49 2.05 -5.41 -4.22
CA GLY A 49 2.19 -4.16 -3.48
C GLY A 49 1.13 -3.14 -3.87
N VAL A 50 0.94 -2.91 -5.17
CA VAL A 50 -0.11 -2.01 -5.69
C VAL A 50 -1.50 -2.51 -5.29
N ALA A 51 -1.77 -3.82 -5.38
CA ALA A 51 -3.06 -4.40 -4.98
C ALA A 51 -3.36 -4.20 -3.50
N ALA A 52 -2.34 -4.29 -2.63
CA ALA A 52 -2.49 -4.04 -1.22
C ALA A 52 -2.84 -2.57 -0.94
N LEU A 53 -2.15 -1.63 -1.58
CA LEU A 53 -2.45 -0.19 -1.48
C LEU A 53 -3.85 0.14 -2.02
N LEU A 54 -4.28 -0.50 -3.11
CA LEU A 54 -5.63 -0.35 -3.64
C LEU A 54 -6.69 -0.78 -2.64
N HIS A 55 -6.53 -1.94 -2.00
CA HIS A 55 -7.49 -2.39 -0.99
C HIS A 55 -7.57 -1.40 0.17
N MET A 56 -6.44 -0.81 0.60
CA MET A 56 -6.43 0.23 1.65
C MET A 56 -7.12 1.53 1.19
N ALA A 57 -7.12 1.83 -0.11
CA ALA A 57 -7.80 3.01 -0.66
C ALA A 57 -9.29 2.78 -0.94
N GLU A 58 -9.70 1.57 -1.33
CA GLU A 58 -11.09 1.25 -1.72
C GLU A 58 -11.96 0.77 -0.55
N THR A 59 -11.39 0.12 0.47
CA THR A 59 -12.17 -0.62 1.48
C THR A 59 -12.21 0.05 2.85
N THR A 60 -11.66 1.26 2.99
CA THR A 60 -11.29 1.80 4.30
C THR A 60 -11.60 3.30 4.43
N LEU A 61 -11.39 3.86 5.62
CA LEU A 61 -11.84 5.20 6.00
C LEU A 61 -10.93 6.28 5.39
N PRO A 62 -11.36 7.56 5.35
CA PRO A 62 -10.51 8.65 4.87
C PRO A 62 -9.07 8.68 5.37
N GLU A 63 -8.89 8.38 6.66
CA GLU A 63 -7.60 8.29 7.32
C GLU A 63 -6.65 7.24 6.73
N ASP A 64 -7.16 6.18 6.10
CA ASP A 64 -6.35 5.13 5.50
C ASP A 64 -5.77 5.58 4.16
N VAL A 65 -6.52 6.36 3.38
CA VAL A 65 -6.02 7.03 2.18
C VAL A 65 -4.89 8.00 2.55
N ASP A 66 -5.10 8.80 3.60
CA ASP A 66 -4.06 9.69 4.10
C ASP A 66 -2.83 8.89 4.57
N ALA A 67 -3.01 7.77 5.26
CA ALA A 67 -1.90 6.90 5.67
C ALA A 67 -1.12 6.32 4.47
N VAL A 68 -1.79 5.98 3.37
CA VAL A 68 -1.12 5.54 2.12
C VAL A 68 -0.30 6.68 1.52
N LEU A 69 -0.84 7.90 1.49
CA LEU A 69 -0.17 9.08 0.95
C LEU A 69 1.02 9.51 1.82
N GLU A 70 0.87 9.53 3.14
CA GLU A 70 1.96 9.81 4.09
C GLU A 70 3.07 8.76 4.04
N ALA A 71 2.78 7.56 3.57
CA ALA A 71 3.77 6.51 3.34
C ALA A 71 4.46 6.58 1.97
N ASN A 72 4.22 7.65 1.18
CA ASN A 72 4.68 7.79 -0.20
C ASN A 72 4.17 6.68 -1.14
N GLY A 73 2.95 6.20 -0.90
CA GLY A 73 2.33 5.13 -1.70
C GLY A 73 2.12 5.54 -3.16
N ALA A 74 1.76 6.80 -3.43
CA ALA A 74 1.54 7.27 -4.79
C ALA A 74 2.84 7.23 -5.62
N GLU A 75 3.94 7.67 -5.04
CA GLU A 75 5.26 7.66 -5.66
C GLU A 75 5.77 6.23 -5.88
N ALA A 76 5.55 5.33 -4.91
CA ALA A 76 5.88 3.92 -5.06
C ALA A 76 5.14 3.25 -6.21
N ILE A 77 3.86 3.60 -6.41
CA ILE A 77 3.06 3.11 -7.53
C ILE A 77 3.60 3.64 -8.87
N VAL A 78 3.90 4.94 -8.96
CA VAL A 78 4.50 5.54 -10.16
C VAL A 78 5.85 4.90 -10.49
N ALA A 79 6.70 4.70 -9.49
CA ALA A 79 7.99 4.03 -9.67
C ALA A 79 7.82 2.58 -10.16
N ALA A 80 6.84 1.84 -9.63
CA ALA A 80 6.53 0.49 -10.09
C ALA A 80 6.08 0.49 -11.57
N MET A 81 5.25 1.46 -11.97
CA MET A 81 4.85 1.63 -13.37
C MET A 81 6.04 1.92 -14.29
N GLN A 82 7.02 2.70 -13.82
CA GLN A 82 8.23 3.04 -14.58
C GLN A 82 9.21 1.87 -14.70
N TRP A 83 9.35 1.06 -13.65
CA TRP A 83 10.19 -0.13 -13.65
C TRP A 83 9.65 -1.24 -14.56
N HIS A 84 8.33 -1.37 -14.64
CA HIS A 84 7.66 -2.45 -15.37
C HIS A 84 6.64 -1.90 -16.40
N PRO A 85 7.09 -1.14 -17.42
CA PRO A 85 6.20 -0.51 -18.39
C PRO A 85 5.42 -1.52 -19.24
N GLU A 86 6.00 -2.70 -19.48
CA GLU A 86 5.43 -3.77 -20.31
C GLU A 86 4.39 -4.63 -19.55
N THR A 87 4.30 -4.51 -18.22
CA THR A 87 3.38 -5.31 -17.40
C THR A 87 1.99 -4.68 -17.39
N HIS A 88 1.17 -5.00 -18.40
CA HIS A 88 -0.18 -4.43 -18.57
C HIS A 88 -1.09 -4.55 -17.34
N THR A 89 -1.02 -5.68 -16.63
CA THR A 89 -1.77 -5.93 -15.40
C THR A 89 -1.38 -4.95 -14.30
N LEU A 90 -0.08 -4.75 -14.08
CA LEU A 90 0.44 -3.72 -13.18
C LEU A 90 0.01 -2.31 -13.59
N GLN A 91 0.14 -1.94 -14.87
CA GLN A 91 -0.22 -0.60 -15.36
C GLN A 91 -1.70 -0.27 -15.12
N SER A 92 -2.58 -1.23 -15.41
CA SER A 92 -4.02 -1.12 -15.18
C SER A 92 -4.33 -0.97 -13.69
N LEU A 93 -3.75 -1.85 -12.87
CA LEU A 93 -3.96 -1.83 -11.42
C LEU A 93 -3.42 -0.55 -10.76
N ALA A 94 -2.23 -0.11 -11.17
CA ALA A 94 -1.60 1.10 -10.69
C ALA A 94 -2.44 2.34 -11.02
N THR A 95 -2.91 2.45 -12.27
CA THR A 95 -3.80 3.55 -12.69
C THR A 95 -5.09 3.57 -11.89
N LYS A 96 -5.71 2.40 -11.66
CA LYS A 96 -6.90 2.27 -10.82
C LYS A 96 -6.62 2.75 -9.38
N THR A 97 -5.47 2.39 -8.84
CA THR A 97 -5.06 2.77 -7.48
C THR A 97 -4.83 4.27 -7.33
N LEU A 98 -4.11 4.90 -8.27
CA LEU A 98 -3.90 6.34 -8.27
C LEU A 98 -5.23 7.10 -8.40
N ALA A 99 -6.15 6.60 -9.22
CA ALA A 99 -7.48 7.18 -9.34
C ALA A 99 -8.30 7.07 -8.04
N ALA A 100 -8.23 5.92 -7.35
CA ALA A 100 -8.88 5.73 -6.06
C ALA A 100 -8.36 6.70 -4.98
N LEU A 101 -7.03 6.84 -4.88
CA LEU A 101 -6.39 7.81 -3.97
C LEU A 101 -6.81 9.25 -4.31
N ALA A 102 -6.79 9.61 -5.59
CA ALA A 102 -7.17 10.94 -6.08
C ALA A 102 -8.68 11.25 -5.90
N ALA A 103 -9.56 10.25 -5.90
CA ALA A 103 -11.00 10.51 -5.73
C ALA A 103 -11.32 11.08 -4.33
N HIS A 104 -10.46 10.80 -3.35
CA HIS A 104 -10.79 10.98 -1.94
C HIS A 104 -10.90 12.45 -1.48
N SER A 105 -9.95 13.30 -1.87
CA SER A 105 -9.96 14.72 -1.49
C SER A 105 -9.15 15.58 -2.46
N ALA A 106 -9.32 16.90 -2.40
CA ALA A 106 -8.51 17.83 -3.21
C ALA A 106 -7.03 17.80 -2.80
N ALA A 107 -6.73 17.55 -1.52
CA ALA A 107 -5.36 17.38 -1.04
C ALA A 107 -4.76 16.07 -1.57
N ALA A 108 -5.52 14.97 -1.54
CA ALA A 108 -5.11 13.68 -2.08
C ALA A 108 -4.82 13.75 -3.59
N ARG A 109 -5.69 14.42 -4.37
CA ARG A 109 -5.43 14.69 -5.80
C ARG A 109 -4.10 15.38 -6.02
N ARG A 110 -3.81 16.41 -5.23
CA ARG A 110 -2.58 17.19 -5.36
C ARG A 110 -1.36 16.30 -5.12
N ARG A 111 -1.37 15.50 -4.06
CA ARG A 111 -0.28 14.56 -3.77
C ARG A 111 -0.06 13.51 -4.86
N VAL A 112 -1.15 12.96 -5.41
CA VAL A 112 -1.06 12.03 -6.54
C VAL A 112 -0.44 12.70 -7.78
N LEU A 113 -0.79 13.96 -8.05
CA LEU A 113 -0.18 14.72 -9.16
C LEU A 113 1.29 15.04 -8.91
N GLU A 114 1.65 15.41 -7.68
CA GLU A 114 3.03 15.70 -7.28
C GLU A 114 3.93 14.46 -7.37
N ALA A 115 3.40 13.26 -7.07
CA ALA A 115 4.12 12.00 -7.20
C ALA A 115 4.59 11.70 -8.63
N GLY A 116 3.80 12.09 -9.64
CA GLY A 116 4.17 11.97 -11.05
C GLY A 116 5.18 13.03 -11.52
N ALA A 117 5.34 14.12 -10.76
CA ALA A 117 6.29 15.19 -11.07
C ALA A 117 7.66 15.00 -10.39
N SER A 118 7.78 14.09 -9.43
CA SER A 118 9.04 13.81 -8.74
C SER A 118 9.89 12.78 -9.49
N GLU A 119 10.94 13.23 -10.20
CA GLU A 119 12.00 12.38 -10.75
C GLU A 119 12.86 11.67 -9.67
N ALA A 120 12.73 12.10 -8.42
CA ALA A 120 13.58 11.72 -7.29
C ALA A 120 13.60 10.21 -6.94
N TRP A 121 12.65 9.41 -7.46
CA TRP A 121 12.57 7.98 -7.17
C TRP A 121 13.54 7.12 -7.98
N LEU A 122 14.06 7.62 -9.09
CA LEU A 122 15.09 6.91 -9.89
C LEU A 122 16.49 7.05 -9.30
N GLU A 123 16.75 8.07 -8.47
CA GLU A 123 18.10 8.39 -8.00
C GLU A 123 18.44 7.84 -6.61
N LYS A 124 17.45 7.50 -5.78
CA LYS A 124 17.68 6.97 -4.42
C LYS A 124 17.52 5.45 -4.35
N SER A 125 18.42 4.73 -5.02
CA SER A 125 18.70 3.32 -4.73
C SER A 125 20.01 3.23 -3.95
N PRO A 126 20.00 3.01 -2.61
CA PRO A 126 21.19 2.52 -1.94
C PRO A 126 21.35 1.04 -2.30
N ALA A 127 22.56 0.69 -2.75
CA ALA A 127 23.05 -0.69 -2.85
C ALA A 127 23.00 -1.39 -1.48
#